data_AF-A0A536HV38-F1
#
_entry.id   AF-A0A536HV38-F1
#
_cell.length_a   1.000
_cell.length_b   1.000
_cell.length_c   1.000
_cell.angle_alpha   90.00
_cell.angle_beta   90.00
_cell.angle_gamma   90.00
#
_symmetry.space_group_name_H-M   'P 1'
#
loop_
_entity.id
_entity.type
_entity.pdbx_description
1 polymer ?
#
loop_
_entity_poly.entity_id
_entity_poly.type
_entity_poly.pdbx_seq_one_letter_code
_entity_poly.pdbx_strand_id
1 'polypeptide(L)'
;MWRPLSALAIALVVAACAPRSVTVERTATPSVIVVPTELPNGRVEIAIQPTYVLGEPTRIDVSIVTTQGTITGPTEARVTSSGTSEPGSPAEDFVRRLDTKAATVTAGERAMTSLTWDGDDEFGVRVPAEAYVLLLEFESNDGTTTRTVRATATLQMND
;
A
#
# COMPACT_ATOMS: atom_id res chain seq x y z
N MET A 1 39.86 -16.80 76.44
CA MET A 1 40.58 -15.51 76.56
C MET A 1 41.16 -15.15 75.20
N TRP A 2 40.99 -13.88 74.80
CA TRP A 2 41.78 -13.10 73.85
C TRP A 2 41.83 -13.45 72.34
N ARG A 3 41.18 -12.56 71.55
CA ARG A 3 41.68 -11.96 70.29
C ARG A 3 43.05 -11.30 70.52
N PRO A 4 43.94 -11.03 69.53
CA PRO A 4 43.65 -10.40 68.21
C PRO A 4 44.60 -10.91 67.07
N LEU A 5 44.57 -10.50 65.80
CA LEU A 5 44.86 -9.19 65.20
C LEU A 5 44.63 -9.25 63.67
N SER A 6 44.41 -8.07 63.11
CA SER A 6 44.02 -7.70 61.75
C SER A 6 44.90 -8.22 60.60
N ALA A 7 44.27 -8.46 59.45
CA ALA A 7 44.90 -8.28 58.15
C ALA A 7 43.93 -7.60 57.18
N LEU A 8 44.35 -6.41 56.74
CA LEU A 8 43.70 -5.51 55.81
C LEU A 8 43.74 -6.14 54.41
N ALA A 9 42.59 -6.30 53.75
CA ALA A 9 42.53 -6.65 52.33
C ALA A 9 41.66 -5.62 51.60
N ILE A 10 42.34 -4.72 50.89
CA ILE A 10 41.76 -3.76 49.96
C ILE A 10 41.44 -4.55 48.68
N ALA A 11 40.16 -4.67 48.33
CA ALA A 11 39.74 -5.18 47.03
C ALA A 11 39.11 -4.04 46.22
N LEU A 12 39.76 -3.80 45.08
CA LEU A 12 39.60 -2.68 44.17
C LEU A 12 38.34 -2.83 43.29
N VAL A 13 37.81 -1.67 42.90
CA VAL A 13 36.66 -1.34 42.06
C VAL A 13 36.62 -2.06 40.70
N VAL A 14 35.44 -2.53 40.27
CA VAL A 14 34.91 -2.23 38.91
C VAL A 14 33.37 -2.20 38.96
N ALA A 15 32.80 -1.00 39.03
CA ALA A 15 31.39 -0.79 38.69
C ALA A 15 31.28 -0.89 37.16
N ALA A 16 30.98 -2.09 36.64
CA ALA A 16 30.65 -2.27 35.23
C ALA A 16 29.23 -1.76 34.99
N CYS A 17 29.09 -0.44 34.81
CA CYS A 17 27.95 0.11 34.08
C CYS A 17 28.08 -0.34 32.63
N ALA A 18 27.57 -1.53 32.31
CA ALA A 18 27.35 -1.92 30.93
C ALA A 18 26.31 -0.95 30.34
N PRO A 19 26.65 -0.17 29.29
CA PRO A 19 25.62 0.56 28.57
C PRO A 19 24.70 -0.48 27.94
N ARG A 20 23.43 -0.47 28.35
CA ARG A 20 22.39 -1.27 27.68
C ARG A 20 22.37 -0.83 26.22
N SER A 21 22.66 -1.76 25.32
CA SER A 21 22.45 -1.55 23.89
C SER A 21 20.97 -1.30 23.67
N VAL A 22 20.59 -0.02 23.53
CA VAL A 22 19.26 0.32 23.03
C VAL A 22 19.35 0.08 21.53
N THR A 23 18.98 -1.13 21.10
CA THR A 23 18.70 -1.37 19.69
C THR A 23 17.47 -0.54 19.36
N VAL A 24 17.69 0.65 18.80
CA VAL A 24 16.62 1.44 18.18
C VAL A 24 16.30 0.70 16.88
N GLU A 25 15.35 -0.22 16.96
CA GLU A 25 14.71 -0.76 15.78
C GLU A 25 13.95 0.41 15.12
N ARG A 26 14.57 1.00 14.09
CA ARG A 26 13.86 1.96 13.24
C ARG A 26 12.87 1.17 12.40
N THR A 27 11.66 0.98 12.91
CA THR A 27 10.51 0.68 12.07
C THR A 27 10.20 1.95 11.29
N ALA A 28 10.91 2.18 10.18
CA ALA A 28 10.48 3.18 9.22
C ALA A 28 9.15 2.68 8.65
N THR A 29 8.04 3.31 9.03
CA THR A 29 6.75 3.05 8.39
C THR A 29 6.93 3.32 6.89
N PRO A 30 6.67 2.36 6.00
CA PRO A 30 6.76 2.61 4.56
C PRO A 30 5.89 3.84 4.24
N SER A 31 6.47 4.84 3.60
CA SER A 31 5.78 6.10 3.30
C SER A 31 4.71 5.85 2.24
N VAL A 32 3.46 5.74 2.67
CA VAL A 32 2.31 5.60 1.78
C VAL A 32 2.18 6.85 0.91
N ILE A 33 2.02 6.65 -0.39
CA ILE A 33 1.73 7.69 -1.39
C ILE A 33 0.24 7.61 -1.69
N VAL A 34 -0.45 8.75 -1.65
CA VAL A 34 -1.88 8.83 -1.97
C VAL A 34 -2.06 9.45 -3.34
N VAL A 35 -2.73 8.73 -4.24
CA VAL A 35 -3.04 9.16 -5.61
C VAL A 35 -4.51 9.54 -5.67
N PRO A 36 -4.87 10.84 -5.68
CA PRO A 36 -6.25 11.28 -5.77
C PRO A 36 -6.75 11.30 -7.22
N THR A 37 -8.01 10.95 -7.41
CA THR A 37 -8.79 11.18 -8.63
C THR A 37 -10.02 12.00 -8.27
N GLU A 38 -10.01 13.27 -8.67
CA GLU A 38 -11.10 14.20 -8.40
C GLU A 38 -12.31 13.94 -9.31
N LEU A 39 -13.49 14.01 -8.71
CA LEU A 39 -14.78 13.81 -9.38
C LEU A 39 -15.65 15.06 -9.16
N PRO A 40 -16.62 15.34 -10.05
CA PRO A 40 -17.56 16.43 -9.83
C PRO A 40 -18.32 16.34 -8.49
N ASN A 41 -18.48 15.13 -7.96
CA ASN A 41 -19.30 14.84 -6.78
C ASN A 41 -18.51 14.21 -5.62
N GLY A 42 -17.18 14.34 -5.61
CA GLY A 42 -16.32 13.77 -4.59
C GLY A 42 -14.91 13.49 -5.10
N ARG A 43 -14.27 12.47 -4.56
CA ARG A 43 -12.98 11.97 -5.05
C ARG A 43 -12.75 10.52 -4.63
N VAL A 44 -11.84 9.87 -5.34
CA VAL A 44 -11.29 8.56 -4.99
C VAL A 44 -9.81 8.74 -4.67
N GLU A 45 -9.31 8.08 -3.64
CA GLU A 45 -7.89 8.10 -3.25
C GLU A 45 -7.36 6.67 -3.26
N ILE A 46 -6.30 6.41 -4.03
CA ILE A 46 -5.59 5.12 -4.01
C ILE A 46 -4.33 5.29 -3.16
N ALA A 47 -4.21 4.51 -2.10
CA ALA A 47 -3.04 4.48 -1.25
C ALA A 47 -2.08 3.38 -1.73
N ILE A 48 -0.90 3.78 -2.19
CA ILE A 48 0.15 2.88 -2.68
C ILE A 48 1.44 3.00 -1.87
N GLN A 49 2.25 1.95 -1.89
CA GLN A 49 3.62 1.99 -1.41
C GLN A 49 4.57 2.38 -2.54
N PRO A 50 5.76 2.92 -2.23
CA PRO A 50 6.75 3.26 -3.25
C PRO A 50 7.22 2.04 -4.06
N THR A 51 7.24 0.87 -3.43
CA THR A 51 7.66 -0.41 -4.01
C THR A 51 6.92 -1.55 -3.34
N TYR A 52 6.70 -2.64 -4.06
CA TYR A 52 6.08 -3.87 -3.60
C TYR A 52 6.97 -5.06 -3.91
N VAL A 53 6.90 -6.08 -3.06
CA VAL A 53 7.69 -7.31 -3.21
C VAL A 53 6.87 -8.35 -3.96
N LEU A 54 7.45 -8.92 -5.01
CA LEU A 54 6.83 -9.95 -5.82
C LEU A 54 6.61 -11.24 -5.02
N GLY A 55 5.39 -11.77 -5.07
CA GLY A 55 4.99 -13.02 -4.40
C GLY A 55 4.56 -12.85 -2.95
N GLU A 56 4.65 -11.64 -2.42
CA GLU A 56 3.94 -11.29 -1.20
C GLU A 56 2.59 -10.68 -1.56
N PRO A 57 1.48 -11.14 -0.96
CA PRO A 57 0.18 -10.52 -1.15
C PRO A 57 0.23 -9.04 -0.76
N THR A 58 0.20 -8.19 -1.79
CA THR A 58 0.23 -6.74 -1.65
C THR A 58 -1.18 -6.22 -1.48
N ARG A 59 -1.41 -5.47 -0.41
CA ARG A 59 -2.67 -4.78 -0.15
C ARG A 59 -2.61 -3.34 -0.66
N ILE A 60 -3.63 -2.95 -1.43
CA ILE A 60 -3.82 -1.59 -1.92
C ILE A 60 -5.13 -1.06 -1.36
N ASP A 61 -5.07 -0.01 -0.55
CA ASP A 61 -6.26 0.60 0.05
C ASP A 61 -6.83 1.69 -0.87
N VAL A 62 -8.14 1.71 -0.99
CA VAL A 62 -8.90 2.67 -1.81
C VAL A 62 -9.92 3.36 -0.91
N SER A 63 -9.85 4.69 -0.87
CA SER A 63 -10.84 5.53 -0.22
C SER A 63 -11.78 6.15 -1.24
N ILE A 64 -13.06 6.18 -0.91
CA ILE A 64 -14.08 6.90 -1.68
C ILE A 64 -14.66 7.96 -0.75
N VAL A 65 -14.66 9.22 -1.19
CA VAL A 65 -15.26 10.34 -0.47
C VAL A 65 -16.27 11.00 -1.37
N THR A 66 -17.53 11.04 -0.95
CA THR A 66 -18.62 11.60 -1.76
C THR A 66 -19.12 12.89 -1.13
N THR A 67 -19.19 13.97 -1.91
CA THR A 67 -19.74 15.26 -1.47
C THR A 67 -21.19 15.46 -1.92
N GLN A 68 -21.59 14.84 -3.03
CA GLN A 68 -22.93 14.94 -3.61
C GLN A 68 -23.31 13.63 -4.31
N GLY A 69 -24.61 13.30 -4.34
CA GLY A 69 -25.11 12.10 -5.00
C GLY A 69 -24.49 10.82 -4.44
N THR A 70 -23.99 9.94 -5.31
CA THR A 70 -23.36 8.67 -4.94
C THR A 70 -22.10 8.37 -5.75
N ILE A 71 -21.18 7.63 -5.15
CA ILE A 71 -20.07 6.97 -5.85
C ILE A 71 -20.09 5.48 -5.49
N THR A 72 -20.15 4.61 -6.49
CA THR A 72 -20.10 3.15 -6.31
C THR A 72 -18.80 2.60 -6.88
N GLY A 73 -18.03 1.86 -6.09
CA GLY A 73 -16.92 1.08 -6.61
C GLY A 73 -15.92 0.55 -5.57
N PRO A 74 -14.76 0.06 -6.03
CA PRO A 74 -14.45 -0.16 -7.45
C PRO A 74 -15.38 -1.24 -8.05
N THR A 75 -15.98 -0.95 -9.20
CA THR A 75 -16.81 -1.92 -9.94
C THR A 75 -15.94 -2.86 -10.77
N GLU A 76 -14.76 -2.39 -11.16
CA GLU A 76 -13.73 -3.18 -11.81
C GLU A 76 -12.34 -2.75 -11.33
N ALA A 77 -11.42 -3.71 -11.24
CA ALA A 77 -10.00 -3.48 -10.96
C ALA A 77 -9.17 -4.35 -11.89
N ARG A 78 -8.25 -3.75 -12.63
CA ARG A 78 -7.33 -4.44 -13.54
C ARG A 78 -5.91 -3.97 -13.32
N VAL A 79 -4.96 -4.88 -13.52
CA VAL A 79 -3.55 -4.59 -13.64
C VAL A 79 -3.16 -4.76 -15.11
N THR A 80 -2.45 -3.78 -15.64
CA THR A 80 -1.83 -3.82 -16.97
C THR A 80 -0.33 -3.57 -16.86
N SER A 81 0.46 -4.10 -17.78
CA SER A 81 1.88 -3.77 -17.86
C SER A 81 2.03 -2.31 -18.25
N SER A 82 2.91 -1.57 -17.57
CA SER A 82 3.27 -0.24 -18.05
C SER A 82 4.22 -0.44 -19.23
N GLY A 83 3.68 -0.67 -20.42
CA GLY A 83 4.50 -0.93 -21.60
C GLY A 83 5.49 0.22 -21.82
N THR A 84 6.78 -0.04 -21.61
CA THR A 84 7.81 0.67 -22.36
C THR A 84 7.89 -0.05 -23.71
N SER A 85 6.81 0.02 -24.49
CA SER A 85 6.73 -0.71 -25.74
C SER A 85 7.80 -0.19 -26.69
N GLU A 86 8.70 -1.07 -27.15
CA GLU A 86 9.44 -0.85 -28.38
C GLU A 86 8.45 -0.40 -29.48
N PRO A 87 8.84 0.51 -30.38
CA PRO A 87 7.93 1.03 -31.40
C PRO A 87 7.42 -0.11 -32.29
N GLY A 88 6.14 -0.48 -32.10
CA GLY A 88 5.48 -1.57 -32.84
C GLY A 88 4.59 -2.49 -31.99
N SER A 89 4.78 -2.52 -30.65
CA SER A 89 3.91 -3.30 -29.76
C SER A 89 2.73 -2.47 -29.23
N PRO A 90 1.52 -3.05 -29.12
CA PRO A 90 0.35 -2.32 -28.62
C PRO A 90 0.56 -1.82 -27.19
N ALA A 91 -0.20 -0.79 -26.84
CA ALA A 91 -0.25 -0.18 -25.52
C ALA A 91 -0.70 -1.19 -24.45
N GLU A 92 -0.10 -1.11 -23.26
CA GLU A 92 -0.54 -1.73 -21.99
C GLU A 92 -1.14 -3.14 -22.12
N ASP A 93 -0.32 -4.18 -21.96
CA ASP A 93 -0.82 -5.56 -21.99
C ASP A 93 -1.58 -5.88 -20.70
N PHE A 94 -2.74 -6.53 -20.83
CA PHE A 94 -3.53 -6.98 -19.69
C PHE A 94 -2.75 -8.04 -18.90
N VAL A 95 -2.64 -7.85 -17.58
CA VAL A 95 -1.96 -8.77 -16.68
C VAL A 95 -2.96 -9.58 -15.89
N ARG A 96 -3.87 -8.90 -15.17
CA ARG A 96 -4.83 -9.57 -14.30
C ARG A 96 -6.02 -8.70 -13.95
N ARG A 97 -7.18 -9.33 -13.76
CA ARG A 97 -8.34 -8.72 -13.08
C ARG A 97 -8.27 -9.05 -11.60
N LEU A 98 -8.41 -8.03 -10.74
CA LEU A 98 -8.41 -8.21 -9.30
C LEU A 98 -9.85 -8.35 -8.77
N ASP A 99 -10.00 -9.11 -7.69
CA ASP A 99 -11.27 -9.21 -7.00
C ASP A 99 -11.65 -7.85 -6.39
N THR A 100 -12.89 -7.42 -6.64
CA THR A 100 -13.44 -6.19 -6.10
C THR A 100 -14.63 -6.46 -5.19
N LYS A 101 -14.76 -5.63 -4.17
CA LYS A 101 -15.98 -5.52 -3.38
C LYS A 101 -16.48 -4.09 -3.47
N ALA A 102 -17.39 -3.85 -4.41
CA ALA A 102 -17.96 -2.54 -4.62
C ALA A 102 -18.74 -2.08 -3.38
N ALA A 103 -18.54 -0.81 -3.01
CA ALA A 103 -19.34 -0.14 -2.00
C ALA A 103 -19.99 1.10 -2.64
N THR A 104 -21.26 1.32 -2.37
CA THR A 104 -21.96 2.56 -2.71
C THR A 104 -21.83 3.52 -1.54
N VAL A 105 -21.25 4.69 -1.81
CA VAL A 105 -21.03 5.76 -0.84
C VAL A 105 -21.94 6.92 -1.18
N THR A 106 -22.65 7.44 -0.19
CA THR A 106 -23.61 8.54 -0.38
C THR A 106 -23.02 9.88 0.06
N ALA A 107 -23.69 10.98 -0.30
CA ALA A 107 -23.24 12.33 -0.01
C ALA A 107 -22.90 12.55 1.48
N GLY A 108 -21.71 13.08 1.74
CA GLY A 108 -21.18 13.35 3.08
C GLY A 108 -20.46 12.17 3.73
N GLU A 109 -20.43 10.99 3.08
CA GLU A 109 -19.82 9.79 3.62
C GLU A 109 -18.42 9.52 3.03
N ARG A 110 -17.69 8.66 3.75
CA ARG A 110 -16.42 8.07 3.30
C ARG A 110 -16.49 6.56 3.50
N ALA A 111 -16.02 5.80 2.51
CA ALA A 111 -15.79 4.37 2.65
C ALA A 111 -14.36 4.00 2.30
N MET A 112 -13.88 2.92 2.91
CA MET A 112 -12.59 2.30 2.61
C MET A 112 -12.84 0.89 2.07
N THR A 113 -12.15 0.54 1.01
CA THR A 113 -12.08 -0.82 0.46
C THR A 113 -10.63 -1.16 0.13
N SER A 114 -10.33 -2.42 -0.12
CA SER A 114 -8.97 -2.87 -0.37
C SER A 114 -8.93 -3.91 -1.47
N LEU A 115 -7.89 -3.85 -2.27
CA LEU A 115 -7.54 -4.83 -3.29
C LEU A 115 -6.32 -5.61 -2.85
N THR A 116 -6.15 -6.82 -3.40
CA THR A 116 -4.96 -7.64 -3.16
C THR A 116 -4.42 -8.15 -4.47
N TRP A 117 -3.10 -8.10 -4.63
CA TRP A 117 -2.39 -8.70 -5.75
C TRP A 117 -1.03 -9.22 -5.28
N ASP A 118 -0.61 -10.37 -5.75
CA ASP A 118 0.62 -11.08 -5.37
C ASP A 118 1.73 -10.96 -6.42
N GLY A 119 1.49 -10.24 -7.53
CA GLY A 119 2.44 -10.18 -8.64
C GLY A 119 2.30 -11.37 -9.60
N ASP A 120 1.25 -12.18 -9.50
CA ASP A 120 0.99 -13.22 -10.49
C ASP A 120 -0.05 -12.73 -11.51
N ASP A 121 0.10 -13.12 -12.78
CA ASP A 121 -0.84 -12.83 -13.86
C ASP A 121 -2.14 -13.65 -13.74
N GLU A 122 -3.04 -13.54 -14.71
CA GLU A 122 -4.31 -14.27 -14.73
C GLU A 122 -4.16 -15.81 -14.79
N PHE A 123 -2.98 -16.32 -15.17
CA PHE A 123 -2.66 -17.74 -15.25
C PHE A 123 -1.91 -18.25 -14.02
N GLY A 124 -1.64 -17.37 -13.04
CA GLY A 124 -0.84 -17.69 -11.85
C GLY A 124 0.66 -17.74 -12.13
N VAL A 125 1.12 -17.12 -13.22
CA VAL A 125 2.54 -17.00 -13.55
C VAL A 125 3.07 -15.68 -13.00
N ARG A 126 4.21 -15.75 -12.32
CA ARG A 126 4.88 -14.58 -11.76
C ARG A 126 5.26 -13.60 -12.87
N VAL A 127 4.85 -12.35 -12.72
CA VAL A 127 5.24 -11.26 -13.61
C VAL A 127 6.66 -10.75 -13.29
N PRO A 128 7.37 -10.14 -14.26
CA PRO A 128 8.68 -9.53 -14.02
C PRO A 128 8.67 -8.40 -12.98
N ALA A 129 9.84 -8.12 -12.39
CA ALA A 129 10.05 -6.94 -11.56
C ALA A 129 10.09 -5.66 -12.42
N GLU A 130 8.95 -5.01 -12.58
CA GLU A 130 8.79 -3.77 -13.34
C GLU A 130 7.63 -2.91 -12.80
N ALA A 131 7.33 -1.81 -13.50
CA ALA A 131 6.17 -0.99 -13.20
C ALA A 131 4.90 -1.54 -13.87
N TYR A 132 3.81 -1.53 -13.12
CA TYR A 132 2.48 -1.91 -13.58
C TYR A 132 1.50 -0.78 -13.33
N VAL A 133 0.41 -0.75 -14.10
CA VAL A 133 -0.69 0.20 -13.91
C VAL A 133 -1.87 -0.52 -13.29
N LEU A 134 -2.29 -0.07 -12.10
CA LEU A 134 -3.59 -0.40 -11.54
C LEU A 134 -4.62 0.55 -12.13
N LEU A 135 -5.66 0.01 -12.77
CA LEU A 135 -6.81 0.74 -13.28
C LEU A 135 -8.06 0.30 -12.52
N LEU A 136 -8.74 1.27 -11.92
CA LEU A 136 -9.98 1.06 -11.17
C LEU A 136 -11.12 1.80 -11.86
N GLU A 137 -12.28 1.16 -12.04
CA GLU A 137 -13.49 1.80 -12.51
C GLU A 137 -14.49 2.04 -11.37
N PHE A 138 -15.18 3.17 -11.43
CA PHE A 138 -16.21 3.59 -10.49
C PHE A 138 -17.41 4.13 -11.25
N GLU A 139 -18.59 3.94 -10.70
CA GLU A 139 -19.80 4.64 -11.15
C GLU A 139 -20.01 5.88 -10.27
N SER A 140 -20.03 7.05 -10.88
CA SER A 140 -20.31 8.34 -10.23
C SER A 140 -21.67 8.84 -10.69
N ASN A 141 -22.56 9.11 -9.74
CA ASN A 141 -23.84 9.76 -9.98
C ASN A 141 -23.89 11.06 -9.16
N ASP A 142 -23.86 12.21 -9.84
CA ASP A 142 -23.85 13.54 -9.20
C ASP A 142 -25.26 14.05 -8.83
N GLY A 143 -26.28 13.20 -8.96
CA GLY A 143 -27.70 13.53 -8.79
C GLY A 143 -28.38 13.97 -10.08
N THR A 144 -27.62 14.23 -11.15
CA THR A 144 -28.14 14.59 -12.48
C THR A 144 -27.67 13.63 -13.56
N THR A 145 -26.39 13.25 -13.53
CA THR A 145 -25.74 12.42 -14.54
C THR A 145 -25.01 11.25 -13.89
N THR A 146 -25.17 10.06 -14.46
CA THR A 146 -24.36 8.88 -14.13
C THR A 146 -23.23 8.73 -15.15
N ARG A 147 -22.01 8.46 -14.68
CA ARG A 147 -20.82 8.27 -15.51
C ARG A 147 -19.89 7.22 -14.92
N THR A 148 -19.21 6.48 -15.78
CA THR A 148 -18.06 5.67 -15.38
C THR A 148 -16.82 6.55 -15.30
N VAL A 149 -16.08 6.45 -14.20
CA VAL A 149 -14.81 7.15 -14.01
C VAL A 149 -13.70 6.18 -13.68
N ARG A 150 -12.49 6.52 -14.13
CA ARG A 150 -11.28 5.71 -13.95
C ARG A 150 -10.32 6.41 -13.00
N ALA A 151 -9.80 5.67 -12.04
CA ALA A 151 -8.67 6.06 -11.22
C ALA A 151 -7.50 5.12 -11.52
N THR A 152 -6.29 5.67 -11.62
CA THR A 152 -5.09 4.89 -11.91
C THR A 152 -4.00 5.13 -10.89
N ALA A 153 -3.18 4.11 -10.66
CA ALA A 153 -1.98 4.21 -9.85
C ALA A 153 -0.88 3.30 -10.42
N THR A 154 0.38 3.71 -10.28
CA THR A 154 1.52 2.88 -10.66
C THR A 154 1.91 1.98 -9.50
N LEU A 155 2.06 0.69 -9.75
CA LEU A 155 2.56 -0.29 -8.82
C LEU A 155 3.98 -0.67 -9.25
N GLN A 156 4.98 -0.25 -8.48
CA GLN A 156 6.37 -0.63 -8.72
C GLN A 156 6.65 -1.98 -8.06
N MET A 157 6.82 -3.03 -8.87
CA MET A 157 7.13 -4.38 -8.40
C MET A 157 8.64 -4.64 -8.42
N ASN A 158 9.15 -5.22 -7.34
CA ASN A 158 10.55 -5.59 -7.16
C ASN A 158 10.67 -7.04 -6.65
N ASP A 159 11.81 -7.68 -6.93
CA ASP A 159 12.18 -8.99 -6.40
C ASP A 159 12.53 -8.99 -4.90
#